data_AF-A0A167P8N5-F1
#
_entry.id   AF-A0A167P8N5-F1
#
_cell.length_a   1.000
_cell.length_b   1.000
_cell.length_c   1.000
_cell.angle_alpha   90.00
_cell.angle_beta   90.00
_cell.angle_gamma   90.00
#
_symmetry.space_group_name_H-M   'P 1'
#
loop_
_entity.id
_entity.type
_entity.pdbx_description
1 polymer ?
#
loop_
_entity_poly.entity_id
_entity_poly.type
_entity_poly.pdbx_seq_one_letter_code
_entity_poly.pdbx_strand_id
1 'polypeptide(L)'
;MKTGVLFSLIATAAIANVSAQELPSQDGYASVQEVLEYGRKYQSIKAHLKDAGYRFHSCNQQVIYYFVTPMQAEYLYAQAECTYSTPSGGNFSLQTDYATVKIDVNFNQEHGVYREGNVTVNYMTVY
;
A
#
# COMPACT_ATOMS: atom_id res chain seq x y z
N MET A 1 0.36 -66.65 -19.45
CA MET A 1 1.17 -65.41 -19.40
C MET A 1 0.37 -64.32 -20.11
N LYS A 2 -0.47 -63.60 -19.34
CA LYS A 2 -0.27 -62.24 -18.79
C LYS A 2 -0.60 -61.13 -19.80
N THR A 3 -1.91 -60.83 -19.90
CA THR A 3 -2.47 -59.60 -20.46
C THR A 3 -2.18 -58.42 -19.54
N GLY A 4 -1.47 -57.41 -20.04
CA GLY A 4 -1.23 -56.15 -19.33
C GLY A 4 -2.30 -55.13 -19.70
N VAL A 5 -3.14 -54.75 -18.73
CA VAL A 5 -4.11 -53.66 -18.84
C VAL A 5 -3.40 -52.37 -18.41
N LEU A 6 -3.29 -51.40 -19.32
CA LEU A 6 -2.82 -50.04 -19.04
C LEU A 6 -4.00 -49.21 -18.53
N PHE A 7 -4.00 -48.89 -17.24
CA PHE A 7 -4.88 -47.89 -16.66
C PHE A 7 -4.22 -46.51 -16.79
N SER A 8 -4.68 -45.71 -17.76
CA SER A 8 -4.34 -44.30 -17.84
C SER A 8 -5.22 -43.51 -16.86
N LEU A 9 -4.62 -43.01 -15.78
CA LEU A 9 -5.22 -42.06 -14.85
C LEU A 9 -5.24 -40.67 -15.49
N ILE A 10 -6.44 -40.19 -15.85
CA ILE A 10 -6.66 -38.81 -16.26
C ILE A 10 -6.77 -37.98 -14.98
N ALA A 11 -5.75 -37.18 -14.68
CA ALA A 11 -5.79 -36.23 -13.57
C ALA A 11 -6.62 -35.01 -14.00
N THR A 12 -7.86 -34.92 -13.51
CA THR A 12 -8.68 -33.71 -13.58
C THR A 12 -8.08 -32.63 -12.69
N ALA A 13 -7.49 -31.60 -13.29
CA ALA A 13 -7.14 -30.38 -12.58
C ALA A 13 -8.43 -29.65 -12.17
N ALA A 14 -8.67 -29.56 -10.86
CA ALA A 14 -9.74 -28.73 -10.33
C ALA A 14 -9.36 -27.26 -10.56
N ILE A 15 -10.12 -26.56 -11.39
CA ILE A 15 -10.03 -25.11 -11.55
C ILE A 15 -10.67 -24.52 -10.30
N ALA A 16 -9.86 -24.12 -9.32
CA ALA A 16 -10.35 -23.37 -8.18
C ALA A 16 -10.68 -21.96 -8.67
N ASN A 17 -11.98 -21.66 -8.84
CA ASN A 17 -12.45 -20.30 -9.01
C ASN A 17 -12.17 -19.54 -7.71
N VAL A 18 -11.04 -18.82 -7.66
CA VAL A 18 -10.76 -17.87 -6.60
C VAL A 18 -11.62 -16.64 -6.88
N SER A 19 -12.83 -16.63 -6.32
CA SER A 19 -13.60 -15.39 -6.22
C SER A 19 -12.78 -14.42 -5.38
N ALA A 20 -12.36 -13.31 -5.98
CA ALA A 20 -11.78 -12.19 -5.24
C ALA A 20 -12.88 -11.67 -4.30
N GLN A 21 -12.89 -12.16 -3.06
CA GLN A 21 -13.79 -11.67 -2.04
C GLN A 21 -13.42 -10.21 -1.81
N GLU A 22 -14.31 -9.28 -2.17
CA GLU A 22 -14.19 -7.90 -1.77
C GLU A 22 -14.04 -7.90 -0.25
N LEU A 23 -12.85 -7.52 0.22
CA LEU A 23 -12.58 -7.41 1.64
C LEU A 23 -13.64 -6.48 2.24
N PRO A 24 -14.22 -6.81 3.41
CA PRO A 24 -15.21 -5.98 4.06
C PRO A 24 -14.75 -4.52 4.07
N SER A 25 -15.68 -3.61 3.80
CA SER A 25 -15.45 -2.17 3.96
C SER A 25 -14.98 -1.95 5.40
N GLN A 26 -13.69 -1.61 5.55
CA GLN A 26 -13.17 -1.30 6.87
C GLN A 26 -13.95 -0.08 7.38
N ASP A 27 -14.45 -0.16 8.60
CA ASP A 27 -15.28 0.89 9.23
C ASP A 27 -14.54 2.22 9.41
N GLY A 28 -13.30 2.31 8.94
CA GLY A 28 -12.38 3.43 9.09
C GLY A 28 -11.33 3.09 10.12
N TYR A 29 -10.51 4.09 10.45
CA TYR A 29 -9.45 4.01 11.44
C TYR A 29 -9.72 5.04 12.54
N ALA A 30 -9.27 4.77 13.76
CA ALA A 30 -9.46 5.67 14.89
C ALA A 30 -8.52 6.89 14.84
N SER A 31 -7.43 6.82 14.06
CA SER A 31 -6.47 7.92 13.92
C SER A 31 -5.77 7.92 12.58
N VAL A 32 -5.14 9.05 12.24
CA VAL A 32 -4.21 9.15 11.10
C VAL A 32 -3.07 8.14 11.25
N GLN A 33 -2.59 7.90 12.48
CA GLN A 33 -1.51 6.94 12.74
C GLN A 33 -1.91 5.52 12.34
N GLU A 34 -3.13 5.09 12.66
CA GLU A 34 -3.65 3.79 12.27
C GLU A 34 -3.85 3.67 10.75
N VAL A 35 -4.20 4.76 10.05
CA VAL A 35 -4.21 4.77 8.58
C VAL A 35 -2.81 4.46 8.05
N LEU A 36 -1.76 5.04 8.62
CA LEU A 36 -0.38 4.78 8.20
C LEU A 36 0.12 3.39 8.61
N GLU A 37 -0.41 2.81 9.70
CA GLU A 37 0.02 1.49 10.18
C GLU A 37 -0.71 0.34 9.48
N TYR A 38 -2.00 0.52 9.17
CA TYR A 38 -2.88 -0.54 8.71
C TYR A 38 -3.55 -0.26 7.34
N GLY A 39 -3.36 0.94 6.78
CA GLY A 39 -3.82 1.33 5.44
C GLY A 39 -3.37 0.35 4.37
N ARG A 40 -4.31 -0.34 3.73
CA ARG A 40 -4.00 -1.45 2.80
C ARG A 40 -3.18 -0.98 1.60
N LYS A 41 -3.48 0.19 1.04
CA LYS A 41 -2.76 0.71 -0.15
C LYS A 41 -1.31 1.02 0.23
N TYR A 42 -1.10 1.73 1.34
CA TYR A 42 0.24 2.06 1.80
C TYR A 42 1.02 0.83 2.23
N GLN A 43 0.43 -0.12 2.96
CA GLN A 43 1.13 -1.35 3.33
C GLN A 43 1.55 -2.17 2.10
N SER A 44 0.72 -2.20 1.05
CA SER A 44 1.08 -2.85 -0.22
C SER A 44 2.30 -2.17 -0.89
N ILE A 45 2.30 -0.84 -0.97
CA ILE A 45 3.44 -0.07 -1.52
C ILE A 45 4.69 -0.25 -0.67
N LYS A 46 4.57 -0.20 0.65
CA LYS A 46 5.68 -0.40 1.60
C LYS A 46 6.31 -1.79 1.45
N ALA A 47 5.49 -2.83 1.28
CA ALA A 47 5.98 -4.17 1.02
C ALA A 47 6.73 -4.23 -0.31
N HIS A 48 6.16 -3.68 -1.39
CA HIS A 48 6.81 -3.62 -2.69
C HIS A 48 8.15 -2.88 -2.66
N LEU A 49 8.21 -1.72 -2.01
CA LEU A 49 9.46 -0.95 -1.85
C LEU A 49 10.51 -1.75 -1.08
N LYS A 50 10.12 -2.42 0.01
CA LYS A 50 11.01 -3.27 0.78
C LYS A 50 11.56 -4.42 -0.07
N ASP A 51 10.71 -5.09 -0.84
CA ASP A 51 11.10 -6.20 -1.72
C ASP A 51 12.02 -5.73 -2.85
N ALA A 52 11.86 -4.48 -3.31
CA ALA A 52 12.74 -3.81 -4.26
C ALA A 52 14.06 -3.29 -3.63
N GLY A 53 14.30 -3.54 -2.34
CA GLY A 53 15.54 -3.15 -1.65
C GLY A 53 15.58 -1.72 -1.14
N TYR A 54 14.46 -0.99 -1.18
CA TYR A 54 14.34 0.32 -0.56
C TYR A 54 14.25 0.22 0.96
N ARG A 55 14.93 1.15 1.64
CA ARG A 55 14.95 1.27 3.09
C ARG A 55 14.18 2.52 3.51
N PHE A 56 13.32 2.35 4.50
CA PHE A 56 12.57 3.46 5.10
C PHE A 56 13.51 4.46 5.78
N HIS A 57 13.19 5.75 5.69
CA HIS A 57 13.91 6.82 6.37
C HIS A 57 13.02 7.55 7.37
N SER A 58 12.01 8.27 6.88
CA SER A 58 11.15 9.09 7.70
C SER A 58 9.75 9.13 7.11
N CYS A 59 8.77 9.48 7.94
CA CYS A 59 7.47 9.89 7.46
C CYS A 59 7.04 11.15 8.19
N ASN A 60 6.74 12.20 7.42
CA ASN A 60 6.25 13.46 7.94
C ASN A 60 4.73 13.51 7.76
N GLN A 61 4.01 13.67 8.87
CA GLN A 61 2.55 13.79 8.86
C GLN A 61 2.16 15.25 9.10
N GLN A 62 1.26 15.77 8.27
CA GLN A 62 0.74 17.13 8.37
C GLN A 62 -0.79 17.11 8.38
N VAL A 63 -1.38 17.64 9.46
CA VAL A 63 -2.82 17.90 9.53
C VAL A 63 -3.11 19.17 8.75
N ILE A 64 -4.19 19.14 7.96
CA ILE A 64 -4.62 20.29 7.18
C ILE A 64 -5.58 21.12 8.04
N TYR A 65 -5.16 22.34 8.36
CA TYR A 65 -5.97 23.29 9.10
C TYR A 65 -6.83 24.11 8.13
N TYR A 66 -8.13 23.84 8.14
CA TYR A 66 -9.10 24.64 7.42
C TYR A 66 -9.53 25.84 8.26
N PHE A 67 -9.68 27.00 7.63
CA PHE A 67 -10.26 28.19 8.28
C PHE A 67 -11.72 27.95 8.71
N VAL A 68 -12.45 27.17 7.92
CA VAL A 68 -13.80 26.66 8.24
C VAL A 68 -13.83 25.18 7.88
N THR A 69 -14.35 24.34 8.77
CA THR A 69 -14.50 22.90 8.52
C THR A 69 -15.26 22.65 7.22
N PRO A 70 -14.76 21.79 6.31
CA PRO A 70 -15.48 21.46 5.09
C PRO A 70 -16.88 20.88 5.37
N MET A 71 -17.87 21.23 4.55
CA MET A 71 -19.25 20.73 4.68
C MET A 71 -19.46 19.35 4.03
N GLN A 72 -18.43 18.80 3.39
CA GLN A 72 -18.48 17.50 2.73
C GLN A 72 -18.48 16.39 3.78
N ALA A 73 -19.30 15.35 3.57
CA ALA A 73 -19.36 14.19 4.47
C ALA A 73 -18.00 13.51 4.65
N GLU A 74 -17.13 13.59 3.64
CA GLU A 74 -15.74 13.19 3.72
C GLU A 74 -14.84 14.28 3.12
N TYR A 75 -13.78 14.64 3.83
CA TYR A 75 -12.82 15.65 3.38
C TYR A 75 -11.39 15.25 3.73
N LEU A 76 -10.42 15.78 2.97
CA LEU A 76 -9.01 15.55 3.21
C LEU A 76 -8.61 16.17 4.56
N TYR A 77 -8.19 15.35 5.51
CA TYR A 77 -7.89 15.78 6.87
C TYR A 77 -6.38 15.96 7.11
N ALA A 78 -5.58 15.03 6.59
CA ALA A 78 -4.14 15.06 6.74
C ALA A 78 -3.45 14.49 5.49
N GLN A 79 -2.17 14.79 5.37
CA GLN A 79 -1.28 14.17 4.41
C GLN A 79 -0.04 13.65 5.13
N ALA A 80 0.43 12.48 4.74
CA ALA A 80 1.72 11.97 5.16
C ALA A 80 2.63 11.79 3.96
N GLU A 81 3.91 12.10 4.13
CA GLU A 81 4.94 11.91 3.13
C GLU A 81 6.06 11.04 3.72
N CYS A 82 6.17 9.80 3.23
CA CYS A 82 7.15 8.85 3.69
C CYS A 82 8.28 8.71 2.66
N THR A 83 9.53 8.78 3.10
CA THR A 83 10.71 8.70 2.24
C THR A 83 11.46 7.38 2.43
N TYR A 84 11.96 6.87 1.31
CA TYR A 84 12.75 5.65 1.24
C TYR A 84 13.94 5.87 0.30
N SER A 85 15.00 5.10 0.48
CA SER A 85 16.10 5.07 -0.50
C SER A 85 16.71 3.70 -0.68
N THR A 86 17.40 3.52 -1.80
CA THR A 86 18.28 2.38 -2.04
C THR A 86 19.50 2.82 -2.84
N PRO A 87 20.70 2.25 -2.58
CA PRO A 87 21.82 2.42 -3.50
C PRO A 87 21.44 1.84 -4.87
N SER A 88 21.55 2.64 -5.93
CA SER A 88 21.26 2.17 -7.30
C SER A 88 22.50 2.08 -8.18
N GLY A 89 23.61 2.62 -7.68
CA GLY A 89 24.92 2.45 -8.25
C GLY A 89 25.54 1.08 -7.96
N GLY A 90 26.34 0.55 -8.89
CA GLY A 90 27.25 -0.56 -8.58
C GLY A 90 28.23 -0.22 -7.45
N ASN A 91 29.12 -1.17 -7.10
CA ASN A 91 29.96 -1.17 -5.88
C ASN A 91 30.70 0.13 -5.47
N PHE A 92 30.80 1.15 -6.34
CA PHE A 92 31.52 2.41 -6.08
C PHE A 92 30.76 3.68 -6.48
N SER A 93 29.45 3.61 -6.72
CA SER A 93 28.68 4.78 -7.15
C SER A 93 27.95 5.44 -5.98
N LEU A 94 28.02 6.78 -5.93
CA LEU A 94 27.28 7.63 -4.97
C LEU A 94 25.79 7.76 -5.33
N GLN A 95 25.37 7.11 -6.40
CA GLN A 95 24.01 7.19 -6.91
C GLN A 95 23.03 6.52 -5.95
N THR A 96 22.04 7.30 -5.54
CA THR A 96 20.97 6.86 -4.64
C THR A 96 19.63 7.07 -5.32
N ASP A 97 18.82 6.02 -5.38
CA ASP A 97 17.43 6.11 -5.75
C ASP A 97 16.58 6.37 -4.51
N TYR A 98 15.64 7.29 -4.64
CA TYR A 98 14.67 7.67 -3.63
C TYR A 98 13.27 7.33 -4.10
N ALA A 99 12.45 6.89 -3.16
CA ALA A 99 11.00 6.79 -3.34
C ALA A 99 10.31 7.63 -2.27
N THR A 100 9.41 8.51 -2.71
CA THR A 100 8.56 9.30 -1.83
C THR A 100 7.13 8.82 -1.99
N VAL A 101 6.52 8.36 -0.90
CA VAL A 101 5.14 7.90 -0.85
C VAL A 101 4.30 8.98 -0.18
N LYS A 102 3.35 9.55 -0.93
CA LYS A 102 2.37 10.51 -0.41
C LYS A 102 1.06 9.78 -0.11
N ILE A 103 0.53 9.98 1.09
CA ILE A 103 -0.66 9.32 1.61
C ILE A 103 -1.64 10.40 2.03
N ASP A 104 -2.76 10.49 1.31
CA ASP A 104 -3.89 11.30 1.71
C ASP A 104 -4.69 10.56 2.79
N VAL A 105 -5.11 11.28 3.83
CA VAL A 105 -5.97 10.76 4.87
C VAL A 105 -7.22 11.61 4.95
N ASN A 106 -8.36 11.00 4.65
CA ASN A 106 -9.65 11.65 4.73
C ASN A 106 -10.29 11.43 6.10
N PHE A 107 -11.12 12.38 6.53
CA PHE A 107 -11.99 12.23 7.69
C PHE A 107 -13.45 12.15 7.23
N ASN A 108 -14.14 11.10 7.64
CA ASN A 108 -15.56 10.92 7.42
C ASN A 108 -16.32 11.48 8.63
N GLN A 109 -17.05 12.58 8.40
CA GLN A 109 -17.76 13.32 9.46
C GLN A 109 -18.95 12.55 10.03
N GLU A 110 -19.62 11.76 9.20
CA GLU A 110 -20.82 11.01 9.60
C GLU A 110 -20.49 9.93 10.64
N HIS A 111 -19.38 9.21 10.42
CA HIS A 111 -18.97 8.11 11.28
C HIS A 111 -17.87 8.48 12.29
N GLY A 112 -17.25 9.66 12.15
CA GLY A 112 -16.18 10.12 13.05
C GLY A 112 -14.88 9.31 12.92
N VAL A 113 -14.57 8.84 11.71
CA VAL A 113 -13.45 7.92 11.44
C VAL A 113 -12.54 8.46 10.33
N TYR A 114 -11.28 8.02 10.35
CA TYR A 114 -10.31 8.32 9.31
C TYR A 114 -10.32 7.24 8.23
N ARG A 115 -10.01 7.60 6.98
CA ARG A 115 -9.94 6.68 5.84
C ARG A 115 -8.68 6.95 5.01
N GLU A 116 -8.11 5.87 4.49
CA GLU A 116 -7.00 5.94 3.54
C GLU A 116 -7.50 6.47 2.20
N GLY A 117 -7.03 7.66 1.81
CA GLY A 117 -7.35 8.31 0.54
C GLY A 117 -6.48 7.80 -0.61
N ASN A 118 -5.96 8.72 -1.41
CA ASN A 118 -4.99 8.40 -2.44
C ASN A 118 -3.64 8.07 -1.82
N VAL A 119 -2.97 7.06 -2.38
CA VAL A 119 -1.58 6.77 -2.06
C VAL A 119 -0.80 6.76 -3.36
N THR A 120 0.17 7.66 -3.49
CA THR A 120 0.99 7.80 -4.69
C THR A 120 2.46 7.63 -4.34
N VAL A 121 3.23 7.05 -5.27
CA VAL A 121 4.68 6.91 -5.15
C VAL A 121 5.35 7.70 -6.26
N ASN A 122 6.38 8.46 -5.90
CA ASN A 122 7.25 9.15 -6.83
C ASN A 122 8.69 8.63 -6.66
N TYR A 123 9.39 8.43 -7.78
CA TYR A 123 10.77 7.93 -7.80
C TYR A 123 11.72 9.00 -8.34
N MET A 124 12.90 9.09 -7.75
CA MET A 124 13.94 10.04 -8.16
C MET A 124 15.33 9.47 -7.92
N THR A 125 16.26 9.71 -8.82
CA THR A 125 17.68 9.34 -8.68
C THR A 125 18.52 10.60 -8.44
N VAL A 126 19.46 10.53 -7.49
CA VAL A 126 20.44 11.60 -7.21
C VAL A 126 21.87 11.05 -7.41
N TYR A 127 22.77 11.90 -7.92
CA TYR A 127 24.16 11.61 -8.26
C TYR A 127 25.16 12.40 -7.41
#